data_AF-A0A2H0B584-F1
#
_entry.id   AF-A0A2H0B584-F1
#
_cell.length_a   1.000
_cell.length_b   1.000
_cell.length_c   1.000
_cell.angle_alpha   90.00
_cell.angle_beta   90.00
_cell.angle_gamma   90.00
#
_symmetry.space_group_name_H-M   'P 1'
#
loop_
_entity.id
_entity.type
_entity.pdbx_description
1 polymer ?
#
loop_
_entity_poly.entity_id
_entity_poly.type
_entity_poly.pdbx_seq_one_letter_code
_entity_poly.pdbx_strand_id
1 'polypeptide(L)'
;MKKILYVFIVIIVNCWLIKSPLEASPSASPIATGLPEASTSAEKEASVGGLIVKKVVEKIPDITEPKSEVKGKLERYIEQTQIGGMSPFNIVRYAIRYAVTQGVPANTIVLILLFPLVATIVVFARHIIGLKSFGIFTPALLSVALLATGLLTGIGLFLFILTVATLVRMLLKKIRFQYLPRMALFMLLISLSIFSILLISPAIGSTSLITIGIFPLLILILLVEDFLDLQITRNLPQALIITGETLLLAIGSFYVMNLEALQKFVLVNPELFIVLVLGSILLIEQYSGLRLLEIWRFRKLLK
;
A
#
# COMPACT_ATOMS: atom_id res chain seq x y z
N MET A 1 -17.52 -15.35 -23.92
CA MET A 1 -17.31 -14.45 -25.09
C MET A 1 -18.35 -13.33 -25.14
N LYS A 2 -19.17 -13.17 -26.20
CA LYS A 2 -19.85 -11.88 -26.52
C LYS A 2 -20.65 -11.20 -25.39
N LYS A 3 -21.53 -11.90 -24.65
CA LYS A 3 -22.40 -11.24 -23.63
C LYS A 3 -21.61 -10.53 -22.51
N ILE A 4 -20.53 -11.14 -22.01
CA ILE A 4 -19.72 -10.57 -20.92
C ILE A 4 -18.88 -9.38 -21.41
N LEU A 5 -18.30 -9.50 -22.61
CA LEU A 5 -17.60 -8.39 -23.27
C LEU A 5 -18.55 -7.20 -23.53
N TYR A 6 -19.80 -7.46 -23.90
CA TYR A 6 -20.83 -6.44 -24.10
C TYR A 6 -21.15 -5.71 -22.79
N VAL A 7 -21.29 -6.42 -21.67
CA VAL A 7 -21.47 -5.78 -20.34
C VAL A 7 -20.28 -4.90 -19.98
N PHE A 8 -19.04 -5.37 -20.20
CA PHE A 8 -17.84 -4.58 -19.92
C PHE A 8 -17.75 -3.31 -20.78
N ILE A 9 -18.07 -3.41 -22.08
CA ILE A 9 -18.14 -2.26 -22.99
C ILE A 9 -19.27 -1.29 -22.59
N VAL A 10 -20.46 -1.79 -22.26
CA VAL A 10 -21.59 -0.94 -21.83
C VAL A 10 -21.28 -0.19 -20.53
N ILE A 11 -20.56 -0.81 -19.59
CA ILE A 11 -20.09 -0.13 -18.36
C ILE A 11 -19.06 0.97 -18.68
N ILE A 12 -18.10 0.70 -19.58
CA ILE A 12 -17.11 1.70 -20.02
C ILE A 12 -17.79 2.88 -20.75
N VAL A 13 -18.77 2.61 -21.61
CA VAL A 13 -19.51 3.65 -22.35
C VAL A 13 -20.39 4.49 -21.41
N ASN A 14 -21.07 3.89 -20.43
CA ASN A 14 -21.80 4.63 -19.40
C ASN A 14 -20.86 5.50 -18.54
N CYS A 15 -19.66 4.99 -18.23
CA CYS A 15 -18.65 5.76 -17.50
C CYS A 15 -18.13 6.98 -18.28
N TRP A 16 -18.16 6.95 -19.62
CA TRP A 16 -17.81 8.09 -20.46
C TRP A 16 -18.93 9.14 -20.51
N LEU A 17 -20.19 8.69 -20.58
CA LEU A 17 -21.36 9.56 -20.77
C LEU A 17 -21.70 10.44 -19.54
N ILE A 18 -21.25 10.05 -18.35
CA ILE A 18 -21.49 10.79 -17.09
C ILE A 18 -20.57 12.02 -16.95
N LYS A 19 -19.67 12.28 -17.92
CA LYS A 19 -18.60 13.29 -17.83
C LYS A 19 -18.87 14.60 -18.60
N SER A 20 -20.09 15.14 -18.51
CA SER A 20 -20.41 16.52 -18.91
C SER A 20 -20.58 17.43 -17.69
N PRO A 21 -19.98 18.63 -17.64
CA PRO A 21 -20.18 19.58 -16.55
C PRO A 21 -21.53 20.31 -16.68
N LEU A 22 -22.12 20.67 -15.55
CA LEU A 22 -23.21 21.65 -15.45
C LEU A 22 -22.75 22.83 -14.59
N GLU A 23 -23.32 24.00 -14.85
CA GLU A 23 -22.75 25.30 -14.46
C GLU A 23 -22.94 25.68 -12.98
N ALA A 24 -22.24 26.75 -12.57
CA ALA A 24 -22.27 27.31 -11.22
C ALA A 24 -22.97 28.66 -11.18
N SER A 25 -23.64 28.97 -10.06
CA SER A 25 -23.93 30.35 -9.63
C SER A 25 -24.19 30.44 -8.12
N PRO A 26 -24.05 31.64 -7.49
CA PRO A 26 -23.83 31.74 -6.05
C PRO A 26 -24.88 32.56 -5.28
N SER A 27 -24.86 32.42 -3.96
CA SER A 27 -25.36 33.38 -2.97
C SER A 27 -24.76 33.02 -1.60
N ALA A 28 -24.60 33.87 -0.58
CA ALA A 28 -24.48 35.31 -0.37
C ALA A 28 -24.53 35.48 1.18
N SER A 29 -23.94 36.53 1.77
CA SER A 29 -23.97 36.75 3.23
C SER A 29 -24.34 38.20 3.58
N PRO A 30 -24.99 38.42 4.74
CA PRO A 30 -24.62 39.53 5.65
C PRO A 30 -24.77 39.15 7.16
N ILE A 31 -23.83 39.44 8.09
CA ILE A 31 -23.45 40.68 8.82
C ILE A 31 -23.87 40.65 10.31
N ALA A 32 -22.94 41.13 11.16
CA ALA A 32 -22.80 41.14 12.62
C ALA A 32 -23.91 41.74 13.52
N THR A 33 -23.82 41.51 14.84
CA THR A 33 -23.61 42.54 15.93
C THR A 33 -23.80 41.94 17.36
N GLY A 34 -22.99 42.34 18.36
CA GLY A 34 -23.40 42.31 19.79
C GLY A 34 -22.42 41.75 20.84
N LEU A 35 -22.10 42.57 21.85
CA LEU A 35 -21.40 42.33 23.15
C LEU A 35 -21.90 43.44 24.13
N PRO A 36 -21.60 43.46 25.45
CA PRO A 36 -20.98 42.46 26.36
C PRO A 36 -21.83 42.19 27.64
N GLU A 37 -21.29 41.45 28.63
CA GLU A 37 -21.13 41.90 30.05
C GLU A 37 -20.35 40.85 30.89
N ALA A 38 -20.06 41.13 32.18
CA ALA A 38 -18.88 40.59 32.86
C ALA A 38 -19.00 40.36 34.39
N SER A 39 -17.97 39.70 34.98
CA SER A 39 -17.28 40.03 36.27
C SER A 39 -17.14 38.90 37.33
N THR A 40 -15.89 38.71 37.82
CA THR A 40 -15.46 38.44 39.23
C THR A 40 -15.90 37.14 39.96
N SER A 41 -15.14 36.55 40.92
CA SER A 41 -13.74 36.76 41.39
C SER A 41 -13.30 35.71 42.45
N ALA A 42 -11.98 35.52 42.62
CA ALA A 42 -11.27 35.06 43.86
C ALA A 42 -11.49 33.61 44.37
N GLU A 43 -10.60 32.93 45.11
CA GLU A 43 -9.14 32.93 45.40
C GLU A 43 -8.80 31.57 46.12
N LYS A 44 -7.59 31.13 46.57
CA LYS A 44 -6.24 31.71 46.73
C LYS A 44 -5.09 30.65 46.58
N GLU A 45 -4.04 30.76 47.41
CA GLU A 45 -2.77 30.00 47.55
C GLU A 45 -2.90 28.72 48.41
N ALA A 46 -1.88 27.86 48.64
CA ALA A 46 -0.42 27.87 48.40
C ALA A 46 0.05 26.46 47.93
N SER A 47 1.00 26.24 47.01
CA SER A 47 2.41 26.68 46.90
C SER A 47 3.40 25.95 47.83
N VAL A 48 4.08 24.94 47.28
CA VAL A 48 5.47 24.55 47.62
C VAL A 48 6.20 24.29 46.29
N GLY A 49 7.35 24.91 46.07
CA GLY A 49 7.98 25.00 44.75
C GLY A 49 9.11 24.00 44.48
N GLY A 50 9.70 24.06 43.27
CA GLY A 50 10.98 23.42 42.97
C GLY A 50 11.17 22.92 41.53
N LEU A 51 11.94 23.69 40.75
CA LEU A 51 12.81 23.23 39.64
C LEU A 51 12.20 22.37 38.50
N ILE A 52 11.87 23.02 37.38
CA ILE A 52 12.64 22.91 36.11
C ILE A 52 12.21 24.04 35.15
N VAL A 53 13.11 24.48 34.26
CA VAL A 53 13.02 25.79 33.61
C VAL A 53 12.06 25.82 32.40
N LYS A 54 10.93 26.52 32.61
CA LYS A 54 10.31 27.50 31.69
C LYS A 54 10.14 27.10 30.21
N LYS A 55 9.29 26.09 29.99
CA LYS A 55 8.47 25.95 28.78
C LYS A 55 7.74 27.26 28.47
N VAL A 56 8.08 27.94 27.38
CA VAL A 56 7.25 29.04 26.84
C VAL A 56 6.12 28.40 26.03
N VAL A 57 4.99 28.18 26.70
CA VAL A 57 3.69 27.93 26.07
C VAL A 57 2.74 28.99 26.60
N GLU A 58 2.31 29.87 25.70
CA GLU A 58 1.21 30.78 25.93
C GLU A 58 -0.13 30.02 25.88
N LYS A 59 -1.17 30.57 26.52
CA LYS A 59 -2.18 29.74 27.19
C LYS A 59 -3.52 29.64 26.43
N ILE A 60 -3.90 28.39 26.17
CA ILE A 60 -5.22 27.86 25.75
C ILE A 60 -6.36 28.35 26.68
N PRO A 61 -7.66 28.48 26.28
CA PRO A 61 -8.29 28.35 24.95
C PRO A 61 -9.14 29.55 24.47
N ASP A 62 -9.60 29.52 23.22
CA ASP A 62 -11.00 29.81 22.86
C ASP A 62 -11.61 28.52 22.24
N ILE A 63 -12.93 28.34 22.32
CA ILE A 63 -13.65 27.09 22.02
C ILE A 63 -14.78 27.34 20.99
N THR A 64 -14.61 28.35 20.12
CA THR A 64 -15.59 28.73 19.09
C THR A 64 -15.18 28.43 17.65
N GLU A 65 -13.90 28.15 17.38
CA GLU A 65 -13.45 27.62 16.07
C GLU A 65 -13.33 26.08 16.09
N PRO A 66 -14.19 25.33 15.38
CA PRO A 66 -14.01 23.90 15.22
C PRO A 66 -12.82 23.63 14.28
N LYS A 67 -11.66 23.32 14.86
CA LYS A 67 -10.38 23.02 14.20
C LYS A 67 -10.54 22.30 12.86
N SER A 68 -10.43 23.06 11.77
CA SER A 68 -10.32 22.52 10.41
C SER A 68 -8.86 22.16 10.08
N GLU A 69 -8.22 21.38 10.97
CA GLU A 69 -6.83 20.90 10.82
C GLU A 69 -6.74 19.90 9.67
N VAL A 70 -6.67 20.45 8.45
CA VAL A 70 -6.33 19.81 7.18
C VAL A 70 -6.91 18.40 7.01
N LYS A 71 -8.25 18.29 7.05
CA LYS A 71 -8.97 17.07 6.61
C LYS A 71 -8.33 16.54 5.34
N GLY A 72 -7.98 15.26 5.37
CA GLY A 72 -7.10 14.61 4.42
C GLY A 72 -7.59 14.75 2.98
N LYS A 73 -6.67 14.76 2.01
CA LYS A 73 -7.00 14.89 0.59
C LYS A 73 -8.03 13.85 0.12
N LEU A 74 -8.06 12.67 0.76
CA LEU A 74 -9.04 11.62 0.54
C LEU A 74 -10.40 11.87 1.22
N GLU A 75 -10.41 12.37 2.45
CA GLU A 75 -11.64 12.69 3.21
C GLU A 75 -12.50 13.74 2.49
N ARG A 76 -11.86 14.74 1.87
CA ARG A 76 -12.57 15.76 1.08
C ARG A 76 -13.38 15.17 -0.07
N TYR A 77 -12.92 14.10 -0.71
CA TYR A 77 -13.67 13.40 -1.77
C TYR A 77 -14.86 12.59 -1.21
N ILE A 78 -14.74 12.10 0.02
CA ILE A 78 -15.87 11.47 0.73
C ILE A 78 -16.93 12.54 1.04
N GLU A 79 -16.55 13.68 1.59
CA GLU A 79 -17.49 14.75 1.98
C GLU A 79 -18.17 15.41 0.77
N GLN A 80 -17.43 15.68 -0.32
CA GLN A 80 -17.97 16.31 -1.53
C GLN A 80 -18.95 15.41 -2.30
N THR A 81 -18.87 14.09 -2.16
CA THR A 81 -19.76 13.16 -2.87
C THR A 81 -21.16 13.18 -2.23
N GLN A 82 -22.20 13.56 -2.96
CA GLN A 82 -23.59 13.38 -2.50
C GLN A 82 -23.99 11.90 -2.56
N ILE A 83 -24.72 11.41 -1.55
CA ILE A 83 -25.24 10.03 -1.53
C ILE A 83 -26.75 10.07 -1.80
N GLY A 84 -27.20 9.38 -2.85
CA GLY A 84 -28.60 8.97 -2.95
C GLY A 84 -28.94 7.98 -1.82
N GLY A 85 -30.25 7.78 -1.56
CA GLY A 85 -30.72 6.96 -0.43
C GLY A 85 -30.19 5.52 -0.38
N MET A 86 -30.41 4.85 0.76
CA MET A 86 -29.93 3.49 1.02
C MET A 86 -30.49 2.46 0.02
N SER A 87 -29.72 2.23 -1.03
CA SER A 87 -29.84 1.13 -1.98
C SER A 87 -28.88 0.00 -1.57
N PRO A 88 -29.23 -1.29 -1.77
CA PRO A 88 -28.32 -2.41 -1.50
C PRO A 88 -27.00 -2.33 -2.28
N PHE A 89 -26.92 -1.53 -3.35
CA PHE A 89 -25.70 -1.29 -4.13
C PHE A 89 -24.79 -0.18 -3.57
N ASN A 90 -25.16 0.48 -2.46
CA ASN A 90 -24.39 1.56 -1.82
C ASN A 90 -23.82 1.17 -0.43
N ILE A 91 -24.00 -0.09 0.01
CA ILE A 91 -23.67 -0.53 1.37
C ILE A 91 -22.20 -0.28 1.71
N VAL A 92 -21.28 -0.48 0.76
CA VAL A 92 -19.83 -0.32 1.00
C VAL A 92 -19.46 1.15 1.14
N ARG A 93 -20.05 2.07 0.35
CA ARG A 93 -19.89 3.52 0.54
C ARG A 93 -20.29 3.95 1.95
N TYR A 94 -21.46 3.52 2.43
CA TYR A 94 -21.92 3.86 3.78
C TYR A 94 -20.98 3.30 4.86
N ALA A 95 -20.53 2.06 4.74
CA ALA A 95 -19.58 1.44 5.67
C ALA A 95 -18.22 2.19 5.69
N ILE A 96 -17.71 2.61 4.52
CA ILE A 96 -16.48 3.40 4.41
C ILE A 96 -16.64 4.77 5.08
N ARG A 97 -17.76 5.47 4.86
CA ARG A 97 -18.03 6.75 5.55
C ARG A 97 -18.06 6.58 7.05
N TYR A 98 -18.81 5.58 7.53
CA TYR A 98 -18.91 5.27 8.95
C TYR A 98 -17.53 5.05 9.56
N ALA A 99 -16.71 4.17 8.96
CA ALA A 99 -15.35 3.91 9.41
C ALA A 99 -14.49 5.19 9.49
N VAL A 100 -14.52 6.05 8.46
CA VAL A 100 -13.76 7.32 8.47
C VAL A 100 -14.28 8.29 9.54
N THR A 101 -15.60 8.39 9.75
CA THR A 101 -16.17 9.20 10.85
C THR A 101 -15.86 8.66 12.25
N GLN A 102 -15.52 7.37 12.37
CA GLN A 102 -15.01 6.74 13.60
C GLN A 102 -13.47 6.81 13.70
N GLY A 103 -12.80 7.63 12.87
CA GLY A 103 -11.37 7.88 12.94
C GLY A 103 -10.48 6.86 12.22
N VAL A 104 -11.04 5.93 11.42
CA VAL A 104 -10.23 5.01 10.60
C VAL A 104 -9.60 5.79 9.44
N PRO A 105 -8.26 5.80 9.29
CA PRO A 105 -7.60 6.56 8.22
C PRO A 105 -8.04 6.11 6.83
N ALA A 106 -8.47 7.05 5.98
CA ALA A 106 -8.93 6.76 4.62
C ALA A 106 -7.86 6.02 3.78
N ASN A 107 -6.57 6.33 4.00
CA ASN A 107 -5.44 5.63 3.37
C ASN A 107 -5.48 4.11 3.62
N THR A 108 -5.81 3.67 4.84
CA THR A 108 -5.85 2.24 5.21
C THR A 108 -6.98 1.52 4.48
N ILE A 109 -8.15 2.14 4.38
CA ILE A 109 -9.30 1.62 3.65
C ILE A 109 -8.98 1.48 2.16
N VAL A 110 -8.38 2.53 1.56
CA VAL A 110 -7.92 2.51 0.16
C VAL A 110 -6.88 1.40 -0.05
N LEU A 111 -5.91 1.23 0.85
CA LEU A 111 -4.87 0.20 0.72
C LEU A 111 -5.44 -1.23 0.75
N ILE A 112 -6.43 -1.47 1.62
CA ILE A 112 -7.13 -2.76 1.73
C ILE A 112 -7.92 -3.08 0.45
N LEU A 113 -8.64 -2.10 -0.12
CA LEU A 113 -9.35 -2.31 -1.40
C LEU A 113 -8.38 -2.45 -2.58
N LEU A 114 -7.25 -1.74 -2.61
CA LEU A 114 -6.24 -1.87 -3.67
C LEU A 114 -5.52 -3.23 -3.66
N PHE A 115 -5.44 -3.93 -2.51
CA PHE A 115 -4.66 -5.16 -2.41
C PHE A 115 -5.17 -6.31 -3.32
N PRO A 116 -6.49 -6.61 -3.42
CA PRO A 116 -7.05 -7.50 -4.44
C PRO A 116 -6.72 -7.13 -5.90
N LEU A 117 -6.62 -5.82 -6.23
CA LEU A 117 -6.21 -5.39 -7.56
C LEU A 117 -4.74 -5.74 -7.83
N VAL A 118 -3.86 -5.57 -6.85
CA VAL A 118 -2.45 -5.98 -6.96
C VAL A 118 -2.33 -7.48 -7.20
N ALA A 119 -3.06 -8.31 -6.45
CA ALA A 119 -3.11 -9.75 -6.69
C ALA A 119 -3.59 -10.06 -8.13
N THR A 120 -4.58 -9.32 -8.63
CA THR A 120 -5.08 -9.45 -10.01
C THR A 120 -4.01 -9.08 -11.06
N ILE A 121 -3.22 -8.03 -10.83
CA ILE A 121 -2.10 -7.63 -11.71
C ILE A 121 -1.01 -8.71 -11.74
N VAL A 122 -0.68 -9.30 -10.59
CA VAL A 122 0.29 -10.40 -10.50
C VAL A 122 -0.21 -11.66 -11.22
N VAL A 123 -1.49 -12.00 -11.07
CA VAL A 123 -2.12 -13.12 -11.80
C VAL A 123 -2.15 -12.87 -13.30
N PHE A 124 -2.55 -11.67 -13.74
CA PHE A 124 -2.50 -11.24 -15.14
C PHE A 124 -1.10 -11.43 -15.74
N ALA A 125 -0.07 -10.93 -15.04
CA ALA A 125 1.31 -11.01 -15.53
C ALA A 125 1.88 -12.44 -15.51
N ARG A 126 1.52 -13.26 -14.53
CA ARG A 126 1.89 -14.69 -14.49
C ARG A 126 1.22 -15.49 -15.62
N HIS A 127 -0.03 -15.17 -15.93
CA HIS A 127 -0.84 -15.98 -16.85
C HIS A 127 -0.69 -15.56 -18.31
N ILE A 128 -0.75 -14.26 -18.60
CA ILE A 128 -0.72 -13.72 -19.97
C ILE A 128 0.72 -13.41 -20.41
N ILE A 129 1.51 -12.68 -19.62
CA ILE A 129 2.92 -12.38 -19.97
C ILE A 129 3.77 -13.65 -19.81
N GLY A 130 3.62 -14.33 -18.68
CA GLY A 130 4.34 -15.56 -18.34
C GLY A 130 5.45 -15.39 -17.30
N LEU A 131 5.43 -14.29 -16.54
CA LEU A 131 6.43 -14.00 -15.50
C LEU A 131 6.32 -14.97 -14.32
N LYS A 132 7.48 -15.34 -13.77
CA LYS A 132 7.64 -16.26 -12.64
C LYS A 132 7.99 -15.46 -11.40
N SER A 133 7.22 -15.67 -10.35
CA SER A 133 7.43 -15.08 -9.04
C SER A 133 7.34 -16.15 -7.96
N PHE A 134 7.85 -15.86 -6.76
CA PHE A 134 7.72 -16.76 -5.61
C PHE A 134 6.26 -17.17 -5.32
N GLY A 135 5.32 -16.22 -5.47
CA GLY A 135 3.89 -16.48 -5.40
C GLY A 135 3.06 -15.38 -6.05
N ILE A 136 1.74 -15.42 -5.83
CA ILE A 136 0.85 -14.28 -6.09
C ILE A 136 1.01 -13.25 -4.95
N PHE A 137 1.10 -13.76 -3.71
CA PHE A 137 1.15 -12.97 -2.49
C PHE A 137 2.50 -12.26 -2.27
N THR A 138 3.63 -12.93 -2.54
CA THR A 138 4.99 -12.38 -2.35
C THR A 138 5.24 -11.03 -3.03
N PRO A 139 5.04 -10.86 -4.37
CA PRO A 139 5.20 -9.55 -5.02
C PRO A 139 4.16 -8.52 -4.54
N ALA A 140 2.96 -8.95 -4.13
CA ALA A 140 1.93 -8.07 -3.60
C ALA A 140 2.35 -7.47 -2.25
N LEU A 141 2.82 -8.30 -1.31
CA LEU A 141 3.40 -7.85 -0.05
C LEU A 141 4.62 -6.96 -0.28
N LEU A 142 5.54 -7.32 -1.19
CA LEU A 142 6.69 -6.47 -1.50
C LEU A 142 6.24 -5.08 -1.99
N SER A 143 5.20 -4.97 -2.82
CA SER A 143 4.69 -3.66 -3.24
C SER A 143 4.17 -2.80 -2.07
N VAL A 144 3.55 -3.43 -1.06
CA VAL A 144 3.12 -2.77 0.19
C VAL A 144 4.32 -2.35 1.04
N ALA A 145 5.35 -3.18 1.14
CA ALA A 145 6.60 -2.81 1.82
C ALA A 145 7.33 -1.65 1.11
N LEU A 146 7.35 -1.62 -0.22
CA LEU A 146 7.89 -0.52 -1.03
C LEU A 146 7.08 0.78 -0.86
N LEU A 147 5.76 0.72 -0.69
CA LEU A 147 4.94 1.88 -0.37
C LEU A 147 5.26 2.45 1.02
N ALA A 148 5.45 1.58 2.02
CA ALA A 148 5.70 1.98 3.40
C ALA A 148 7.16 2.42 3.69
N THR A 149 8.13 1.97 2.89
CA THR A 149 9.56 2.36 3.03
C THR A 149 10.03 3.40 2.00
N GLY A 150 9.24 3.64 0.96
CA GLY A 150 9.65 4.41 -0.21
C GLY A 150 10.45 3.57 -1.20
N LEU A 151 10.25 3.82 -2.50
CA LEU A 151 10.73 2.95 -3.58
C LEU A 151 12.25 2.74 -3.56
N LEU A 152 13.05 3.81 -3.43
CA LEU A 152 14.52 3.70 -3.40
C LEU A 152 15.01 2.94 -2.17
N THR A 153 14.54 3.31 -0.97
CA THR A 153 14.96 2.70 0.30
C THR A 153 14.61 1.21 0.34
N GLY A 154 13.36 0.86 -0.04
CA GLY A 154 12.89 -0.51 -0.03
C GLY A 154 13.59 -1.40 -1.06
N ILE A 155 13.87 -0.90 -2.27
CA ILE A 155 14.69 -1.62 -3.26
C ILE A 155 16.12 -1.81 -2.76
N GLY A 156 16.75 -0.75 -2.22
CA GLY A 156 18.11 -0.82 -1.68
C GLY A 156 18.24 -1.83 -0.53
N LEU A 157 17.30 -1.80 0.41
CA LEU A 157 17.26 -2.73 1.54
C LEU A 157 16.98 -4.17 1.08
N PHE A 158 16.10 -4.37 0.09
CA PHE A 158 15.86 -5.69 -0.50
C PHE A 158 17.13 -6.27 -1.15
N LEU A 159 17.82 -5.49 -1.99
CA LEU A 159 19.09 -5.90 -2.62
C LEU A 159 20.19 -6.17 -1.58
N PHE A 160 20.25 -5.39 -0.51
CA PHE A 160 21.17 -5.64 0.60
C PHE A 160 20.90 -7.00 1.26
N ILE A 161 19.66 -7.31 1.66
CA ILE A 161 19.36 -8.57 2.35
C ILE A 161 19.51 -9.78 1.41
N LEU A 162 19.19 -9.67 0.12
CA LEU A 162 19.48 -10.71 -0.88
C LEU A 162 20.99 -11.01 -1.01
N THR A 163 21.81 -9.97 -0.94
CA THR A 163 23.28 -10.08 -0.97
C THR A 163 23.79 -10.78 0.28
N VAL A 164 23.29 -10.37 1.46
CA VAL A 164 23.58 -11.03 2.76
C VAL A 164 23.17 -12.50 2.74
N ALA A 165 21.94 -12.83 2.33
CA ALA A 165 21.45 -14.21 2.28
C ALA A 165 22.30 -15.11 1.37
N THR A 166 22.71 -14.58 0.21
CA THR A 166 23.61 -15.27 -0.72
C THR A 166 25.01 -15.49 -0.12
N LEU A 167 25.54 -14.49 0.59
CA LEU A 167 26.83 -14.57 1.30
C LEU A 167 26.79 -15.60 2.45
N VAL A 168 25.74 -15.57 3.27
CA VAL A 168 25.49 -16.56 4.33
C VAL A 168 25.38 -17.97 3.73
N ARG A 169 24.70 -18.14 2.58
CA ARG A 169 24.62 -19.44 1.89
C ARG A 169 25.97 -19.92 1.38
N MET A 170 26.84 -19.03 0.93
CA MET A 170 28.21 -19.37 0.55
C MET A 170 29.03 -19.81 1.77
N LEU A 171 28.87 -19.14 2.92
CA LEU A 171 29.57 -19.44 4.17
C LEU A 171 29.12 -20.81 4.75
N LEU A 172 27.81 -21.04 4.85
CA LEU A 172 27.21 -22.27 5.36
C LEU A 172 27.38 -23.48 4.42
N LYS A 173 27.72 -23.28 3.13
CA LYS A 173 27.91 -24.36 2.15
C LYS A 173 28.93 -25.42 2.60
N LYS A 174 29.91 -25.05 3.44
CA LYS A 174 30.91 -25.99 3.98
C LYS A 174 30.36 -26.94 5.05
N ILE A 175 29.21 -26.64 5.67
CA ILE A 175 28.71 -27.33 6.86
C ILE A 175 27.53 -28.24 6.50
N ARG A 176 27.61 -29.54 6.86
CA ARG A 176 26.61 -30.56 6.48
C ARG A 176 25.41 -30.62 7.41
N PHE A 177 24.74 -29.49 7.65
CA PHE A 177 23.46 -29.47 8.37
C PHE A 177 22.32 -30.08 7.55
N GLN A 178 21.38 -30.76 8.22
CA GLN A 178 20.07 -31.14 7.67
C GLN A 178 19.24 -29.89 7.29
N TYR A 179 18.23 -30.03 6.43
CA TYR A 179 17.45 -28.90 5.88
C TYR A 179 16.87 -27.99 6.98
N LEU A 180 16.09 -28.54 7.92
CA LEU A 180 15.39 -27.75 8.94
C LEU A 180 16.35 -26.94 9.84
N PRO A 181 17.40 -27.54 10.47
CA PRO A 181 18.41 -26.76 11.20
C PRO A 181 19.11 -25.69 10.36
N ARG A 182 19.32 -25.94 9.06
CA ARG A 182 19.97 -24.99 8.17
C ARG A 182 19.12 -23.74 7.94
N MET A 183 17.80 -23.89 7.77
CA MET A 183 16.88 -22.76 7.59
C MET A 183 16.74 -21.92 8.87
N ALA A 184 16.69 -22.56 10.04
CA ALA A 184 16.72 -21.85 11.31
C ALA A 184 18.02 -21.00 11.47
N LEU A 185 19.16 -21.55 11.07
CA LEU A 185 20.45 -20.84 11.10
C LEU A 185 20.52 -19.70 10.07
N PHE A 186 19.91 -19.86 8.89
CA PHE A 186 19.75 -18.76 7.92
C PHE A 186 18.93 -17.61 8.52
N MET A 187 17.74 -17.91 9.07
CA MET A 187 16.86 -16.92 9.68
C MET A 187 17.54 -16.14 10.81
N LEU A 188 18.31 -16.83 11.67
CA LEU A 188 19.09 -16.20 12.73
C LEU A 188 20.10 -15.20 12.15
N LEU A 189 20.87 -15.59 11.13
CA LEU A 189 21.91 -14.74 10.53
C LEU A 189 21.33 -13.58 9.71
N ILE A 190 20.17 -13.75 9.07
CA ILE A 190 19.42 -12.68 8.40
C ILE A 190 18.90 -11.68 9.43
N SER A 191 18.24 -12.16 10.50
CA SER A 191 17.73 -11.34 11.59
C SER A 191 18.85 -10.53 12.26
N LEU A 192 19.99 -11.17 12.55
CA LEU A 192 21.17 -10.50 13.11
C LEU A 192 21.77 -9.44 12.16
N SER A 193 21.70 -9.67 10.85
CA SER A 193 22.14 -8.69 9.84
C SER A 193 21.19 -7.50 9.73
N ILE A 194 19.88 -7.73 9.86
CA ILE A 194 18.86 -6.67 9.89
C ILE A 194 18.96 -5.86 11.20
N PHE A 195 19.22 -6.51 12.32
CA PHE A 195 19.55 -5.86 13.59
C PHE A 195 20.83 -5.01 13.48
N SER A 196 21.86 -5.52 12.81
CA SER A 196 23.13 -4.81 12.59
C SER A 196 22.95 -3.55 11.73
N ILE A 197 22.21 -3.61 10.62
CA ILE A 197 21.95 -2.39 9.82
C ILE A 197 21.06 -1.39 10.56
N LEU A 198 20.15 -1.83 11.44
CA LEU A 198 19.39 -0.92 12.32
C LEU A 198 20.27 -0.24 13.38
N LEU A 199 21.26 -0.94 13.96
CA LEU A 199 22.24 -0.35 14.89
C LEU A 199 23.18 0.66 14.19
N ILE A 200 23.53 0.40 12.93
CA ILE A 200 24.45 1.26 12.15
C ILE A 200 23.70 2.41 11.44
N SER A 201 22.39 2.26 11.20
CA SER A 201 21.52 3.24 10.52
C SER A 201 21.65 4.70 11.04
N PRO A 202 21.67 4.96 12.37
CA PRO A 202 21.90 6.31 12.90
C PRO A 202 23.26 6.91 12.49
N ALA A 203 24.33 6.09 12.43
CA ALA A 203 25.67 6.54 12.04
C ALA A 203 25.81 6.79 10.53
N ILE A 204 24.94 6.19 9.71
CA ILE A 204 24.86 6.45 8.25
C ILE A 204 24.12 7.79 7.98
N GLY A 205 23.40 8.33 8.96
CA GLY A 205 22.62 9.58 8.80
C GLY A 205 21.39 9.44 7.89
N SER A 206 21.02 8.21 7.50
CA SER A 206 19.87 7.95 6.63
C SER A 206 18.58 7.92 7.44
N THR A 207 17.92 9.07 7.58
CA THR A 207 16.61 9.19 8.24
C THR A 207 15.61 8.16 7.72
N SER A 208 15.63 7.86 6.42
CA SER A 208 14.76 6.88 5.76
C SER A 208 14.97 5.43 6.23
N LEU A 209 16.10 5.08 6.85
CA LEU A 209 16.31 3.77 7.50
C LEU A 209 15.89 3.77 8.97
N ILE A 210 15.99 4.92 9.65
CA ILE A 210 15.62 5.08 11.07
C ILE A 210 14.09 5.03 11.24
N THR A 211 13.32 5.55 10.29
CA THR A 211 11.86 5.62 10.35
C THR A 211 11.12 4.38 9.80
N ILE A 212 11.82 3.28 9.51
CA ILE A 212 11.18 2.07 8.97
C ILE A 212 10.43 1.31 10.08
N GLY A 213 9.11 1.19 9.91
CA GLY A 213 8.29 0.34 10.77
C GLY A 213 8.61 -1.15 10.63
N ILE A 214 8.28 -1.94 11.66
CA ILE A 214 8.59 -3.38 11.69
C ILE A 214 7.89 -4.20 10.57
N PHE A 215 6.69 -3.79 10.14
CA PHE A 215 5.91 -4.56 9.15
C PHE A 215 6.62 -4.72 7.78
N PRO A 216 7.14 -3.66 7.13
CA PRO A 216 8.00 -3.82 5.94
C PRO A 216 9.24 -4.71 6.15
N LEU A 217 9.86 -4.67 7.33
CA LEU A 217 11.03 -5.53 7.62
C LEU A 217 10.63 -7.00 7.67
N LEU A 218 9.50 -7.34 8.30
CA LEU A 218 8.96 -8.70 8.32
C LEU A 218 8.60 -9.19 6.90
N ILE A 219 8.04 -8.33 6.06
CA ILE A 219 7.78 -8.65 4.64
C ILE A 219 9.08 -8.94 3.88
N LEU A 220 10.13 -8.14 4.09
CA LEU A 220 11.43 -8.34 3.46
C LEU A 220 12.13 -9.61 3.95
N ILE A 221 11.96 -9.99 5.23
CA ILE A 221 12.44 -11.27 5.78
C ILE A 221 11.73 -12.45 5.11
N LEU A 222 10.40 -12.41 5.01
CA LEU A 222 9.60 -13.45 4.35
C LEU A 222 10.00 -13.63 2.87
N LEU A 223 10.29 -12.54 2.16
CA LEU A 223 10.81 -12.60 0.79
C LEU A 223 12.18 -13.27 0.67
N VAL A 224 12.98 -13.22 1.74
CA VAL A 224 14.33 -13.81 1.75
C VAL A 224 14.28 -15.29 2.12
N GLU A 225 13.24 -15.73 2.84
CA GLU A 225 12.86 -17.15 2.98
C GLU A 225 12.49 -17.76 1.62
N ASP A 226 11.50 -17.16 0.93
CA ASP A 226 11.10 -17.49 -0.45
C ASP A 226 12.32 -17.55 -1.40
N PHE A 227 13.24 -16.58 -1.28
CA PHE A 227 14.48 -16.55 -2.05
C PHE A 227 15.41 -17.72 -1.72
N LEU A 228 15.68 -18.00 -0.44
CA LEU A 228 16.59 -19.06 -0.02
C LEU A 228 16.08 -20.45 -0.41
N ASP A 229 14.78 -20.70 -0.28
CA ASP A 229 14.17 -21.98 -0.69
C ASP A 229 14.28 -22.20 -2.20
N LEU A 230 14.08 -21.16 -3.03
CA LEU A 230 14.42 -21.26 -4.45
C LEU A 230 15.93 -21.32 -4.71
N GLN A 231 16.76 -20.67 -3.90
CA GLN A 231 18.23 -20.72 -4.02
C GLN A 231 18.79 -22.09 -3.63
N ILE A 232 18.04 -22.92 -2.91
CA ILE A 232 18.41 -24.30 -2.54
C ILE A 232 17.76 -25.32 -3.47
N THR A 233 16.53 -25.08 -3.93
CA THR A 233 15.78 -25.95 -4.86
C THR A 233 16.19 -25.75 -6.33
N ARG A 234 16.71 -24.58 -6.70
CA ARG A 234 17.10 -24.19 -8.07
C ARG A 234 18.51 -23.61 -8.11
N ASN A 235 19.04 -23.43 -9.31
CA ASN A 235 20.35 -22.83 -9.53
C ASN A 235 20.34 -21.32 -9.24
N LEU A 236 21.46 -20.79 -8.71
CA LEU A 236 21.67 -19.37 -8.42
C LEU A 236 21.12 -18.40 -9.49
N PRO A 237 21.48 -18.52 -10.80
CA PRO A 237 20.94 -17.63 -11.83
C PRO A 237 19.42 -17.75 -12.01
N GLN A 238 18.83 -18.93 -11.81
CA GLN A 238 17.37 -19.10 -11.89
C GLN A 238 16.65 -18.42 -10.72
N ALA A 239 17.20 -18.52 -9.51
CA ALA A 239 16.68 -17.80 -8.34
C ALA A 239 16.76 -16.27 -8.57
N LEU A 240 17.90 -15.75 -9.04
CA LEU A 240 18.06 -14.32 -9.33
C LEU A 240 17.09 -13.81 -10.40
N ILE A 241 16.82 -14.58 -11.47
CA ILE A 241 15.83 -14.22 -12.49
C ILE A 241 14.42 -14.13 -11.89
N ILE A 242 13.98 -15.15 -11.12
CA ILE A 242 12.66 -15.16 -10.47
C ILE A 242 12.54 -14.05 -9.42
N THR A 243 13.64 -13.68 -8.77
CA THR A 243 13.70 -12.56 -7.83
C THR A 243 13.53 -11.22 -8.57
N GLY A 244 14.21 -11.05 -9.70
CA GLY A 244 14.07 -9.87 -10.56
C GLY A 244 12.67 -9.73 -11.17
N GLU A 245 12.07 -10.83 -11.63
CA GLU A 245 10.68 -10.86 -12.12
C GLU A 245 9.68 -10.55 -10.99
N THR A 246 9.90 -11.05 -9.76
CA THR A 246 9.11 -10.67 -8.57
C THR A 246 9.24 -9.18 -8.23
N LEU A 247 10.47 -8.64 -8.26
CA LEU A 247 10.74 -7.24 -7.97
C LEU A 247 10.10 -6.31 -9.01
N LEU A 248 10.17 -6.67 -10.29
CA LEU A 248 9.51 -5.95 -11.38
C LEU A 248 7.98 -5.89 -11.20
N LEU A 249 7.37 -7.01 -10.80
CA LEU A 249 5.94 -7.07 -10.47
C LEU A 249 5.57 -6.19 -9.27
N ALA A 250 6.41 -6.18 -8.24
CA ALA A 250 6.19 -5.35 -7.05
C ALA A 250 6.35 -3.85 -7.35
N ILE A 251 7.31 -3.46 -8.19
CA ILE A 251 7.50 -2.07 -8.64
C ILE A 251 6.31 -1.62 -9.51
N GLY A 252 5.87 -2.44 -10.46
CA GLY A 252 4.67 -2.14 -11.26
C GLY A 252 3.41 -1.99 -10.40
N SER A 253 3.26 -2.85 -9.40
CA SER A 253 2.14 -2.80 -8.44
C SER A 253 2.20 -1.56 -7.54
N PHE A 254 3.39 -1.21 -7.04
CA PHE A 254 3.65 0.03 -6.29
C PHE A 254 3.17 1.26 -7.07
N TYR A 255 3.53 1.36 -8.36
CA TYR A 255 3.11 2.48 -9.19
C TYR A 255 1.59 2.53 -9.36
N VAL A 256 0.93 1.40 -9.63
CA VAL A 256 -0.54 1.36 -9.74
C VAL A 256 -1.21 1.80 -8.43
N MET A 257 -0.73 1.32 -7.28
CA MET A 257 -1.27 1.73 -5.98
C MET A 257 -1.03 3.21 -5.65
N ASN A 258 0.02 3.82 -6.21
CA ASN A 258 0.35 5.24 -6.00
C ASN A 258 -0.51 6.19 -6.84
N LEU A 259 -1.24 5.71 -7.86
CA LEU A 259 -2.05 6.54 -8.75
C LEU A 259 -3.22 7.22 -8.01
N GLU A 260 -3.13 8.53 -7.81
CA GLU A 260 -4.21 9.36 -7.22
C GLU A 260 -5.58 9.14 -7.87
N ALA A 261 -5.62 8.97 -9.20
CA ALA A 261 -6.87 8.74 -9.93
C ALA A 261 -7.54 7.42 -9.54
N LEU A 262 -6.75 6.37 -9.31
CA LEU A 262 -7.25 5.07 -8.86
C LEU A 262 -7.74 5.14 -7.42
N GLN A 263 -6.95 5.72 -6.52
CA GLN A 263 -7.32 5.90 -5.11
C GLN A 263 -8.66 6.65 -4.96
N LYS A 264 -8.87 7.70 -5.74
CA LYS A 264 -10.14 8.46 -5.79
C LYS A 264 -11.28 7.61 -6.36
N PHE A 265 -11.05 6.89 -7.46
CA PHE A 265 -12.08 6.03 -8.06
C PHE A 265 -12.58 4.95 -7.09
N VAL A 266 -11.65 4.29 -6.38
CA VAL A 266 -11.94 3.26 -5.36
C VAL A 266 -12.75 3.84 -4.20
N LEU A 267 -12.42 5.06 -3.76
CA LEU A 267 -13.07 5.69 -2.60
C LEU A 267 -14.45 6.27 -2.93
N VAL A 268 -14.67 6.72 -4.17
CA VAL A 268 -15.98 7.24 -4.63
C VAL A 268 -16.92 6.10 -5.08
N ASN A 269 -16.40 5.04 -5.70
CA ASN A 269 -17.19 3.93 -6.25
C ASN A 269 -16.66 2.53 -5.85
N PRO A 270 -16.62 2.20 -4.54
CA PRO A 270 -16.03 0.95 -4.05
C PRO A 270 -16.75 -0.31 -4.58
N GLU A 271 -18.07 -0.29 -4.76
CA GLU A 271 -18.82 -1.47 -5.24
C GLU A 271 -18.52 -1.76 -6.72
N LEU A 272 -18.45 -0.72 -7.56
CA LEU A 272 -18.06 -0.87 -8.97
C LEU A 272 -16.62 -1.36 -9.09
N PHE A 273 -15.73 -0.89 -8.21
CA PHE A 273 -14.35 -1.35 -8.15
C PHE A 273 -14.25 -2.83 -7.76
N ILE A 274 -14.99 -3.29 -6.74
CA ILE A 274 -15.02 -4.71 -6.34
C ILE A 274 -15.53 -5.59 -7.49
N VAL A 275 -16.62 -5.19 -8.16
CA VAL A 275 -17.17 -5.90 -9.33
C VAL A 275 -16.18 -5.91 -10.52
N LEU A 276 -15.45 -4.82 -10.75
CA LEU A 276 -14.43 -4.72 -11.79
C LEU A 276 -13.25 -5.65 -11.51
N VAL A 277 -12.76 -5.71 -10.26
CA VAL A 277 -11.67 -6.61 -9.85
C VAL A 277 -12.10 -8.08 -10.00
N LEU A 278 -13.28 -8.44 -9.48
CA LEU A 278 -13.82 -9.79 -9.59
C LEU A 278 -14.03 -10.21 -11.05
N GLY A 279 -14.62 -9.34 -11.87
CA GLY A 279 -14.77 -9.56 -13.31
C GLY A 279 -13.43 -9.71 -14.03
N SER A 280 -12.41 -8.94 -13.63
CA SER A 280 -11.05 -9.05 -14.18
C SER A 280 -10.40 -10.40 -13.87
N ILE A 281 -10.54 -10.90 -12.64
CA ILE A 281 -10.04 -12.23 -12.24
C ILE A 281 -10.69 -13.33 -13.08
N LEU A 282 -12.03 -13.32 -13.21
CA LEU A 282 -12.79 -14.31 -13.99
C LEU A 282 -12.50 -14.23 -15.51
N LEU A 283 -12.13 -13.06 -16.02
CA LEU A 283 -11.68 -12.90 -17.41
C LEU A 283 -10.27 -13.47 -17.65
N ILE A 284 -9.37 -13.39 -16.66
CA ILE A 284 -8.02 -13.95 -16.75
C ILE A 284 -8.07 -15.49 -16.66
N GLU A 285 -8.91 -16.04 -15.78
CA GLU A 285 -9.13 -17.51 -15.66
C GLU A 285 -9.45 -18.16 -17.00
N GLN A 286 -10.32 -17.53 -17.80
CA GLN A 286 -10.79 -18.06 -19.09
C GLN A 286 -9.74 -18.00 -20.23
N TYR A 287 -8.54 -17.45 -19.97
CA TYR A 287 -7.49 -17.36 -20.98
C TYR A 287 -6.74 -18.70 -21.13
N SER A 288 -7.03 -19.43 -22.21
CA SER A 288 -6.35 -20.70 -22.58
C SER A 288 -5.27 -20.50 -23.66
N GLY A 289 -4.74 -19.29 -23.80
CA GLY A 289 -3.75 -18.94 -24.83
C GLY A 289 -2.31 -19.26 -24.42
N LEU A 290 -1.42 -19.35 -25.42
CA LEU A 290 0.04 -19.37 -25.20
C LEU A 290 0.50 -18.07 -24.55
N ARG A 291 1.42 -18.15 -23.58
CA ARG A 291 1.97 -16.95 -22.91
C ARG A 291 2.77 -16.09 -23.89
N LEU A 292 2.79 -14.76 -23.72
CA LEU A 292 3.56 -13.87 -24.62
C LEU A 292 5.04 -14.26 -24.71
N LEU A 293 5.66 -14.64 -23.59
CA LEU A 293 7.05 -15.11 -23.55
C LEU A 293 7.24 -16.47 -24.28
N GLU A 294 6.21 -17.30 -24.36
CA GLU A 294 6.25 -18.57 -25.10
C GLU A 294 6.08 -18.34 -26.60
N ILE A 295 5.20 -17.42 -27.00
CA ILE A 295 5.06 -16.95 -28.40
C ILE A 295 6.39 -16.35 -28.88
N TRP A 296 7.05 -15.52 -28.06
CA TRP A 296 8.34 -14.93 -28.41
C TRP A 296 9.45 -16.01 -28.54
N ARG A 297 9.53 -16.94 -27.59
CA ARG A 297 10.51 -18.05 -27.61
C ARG A 297 10.31 -19.00 -28.80
N PHE A 298 9.07 -19.35 -29.11
CA PHE A 298 8.74 -20.32 -30.16
C PHE A 298 8.48 -19.69 -31.54
N ARG A 299 8.71 -18.38 -31.71
CA ARG A 299 8.57 -17.65 -32.99
C ARG A 299 9.34 -18.28 -34.17
N LYS A 300 10.38 -19.07 -33.91
CA LYS A 300 11.17 -19.81 -34.93
C LYS A 300 10.62 -21.19 -35.30
N LEU A 301 9.62 -21.70 -34.57
CA LEU A 301 8.98 -23.01 -34.80
C LEU A 301 7.51 -22.88 -35.27
N LEU A 302 7.01 -21.64 -35.37
CA LEU A 302 5.64 -21.28 -35.76
C LEU A 302 5.62 -20.60 -37.15
N LYS A 303 6.54 -20.99 -38.03
CA LYS A 303 6.71 -20.46 -39.40
C LYS A 303 7.15 -21.57 -40.34
#